data_AF-A0A2P5AKV0-F1
#
_entry.id   AF-A0A2P5AKV0-F1
#
_cell.length_a   1.000
_cell.length_b   1.000
_cell.length_c   1.000
_cell.angle_alpha   90.00
_cell.angle_beta   90.00
_cell.angle_gamma   90.00
#
_symmetry.space_group_name_H-M   'P 1'
#
loop_
_entity.id
_entity.type
_entity.pdbx_description
1 polymer ?
#
loop_
_entity_poly.entity_id
_entity_poly.type
_entity_poly.pdbx_seq_one_letter_code
_entity_poly.pdbx_strand_id
1 'polypeptide(L)'
;MKPFENNGTDLESGTEKDRDKSARSTKGAKLQNQALLSGLAYCISSCSMILINKFVLSGYDFNAGISLMLYQNLISVIIVTVLSFLGVISTEPLTWRLIKVWLPVNVIFVGMLVTSMFSLKYINVAMVTVLKNVTNVITALGEMYLFNKHHDGRVWTALFLMIISAISGGITDLTFHAVGYAWQIVNCFLTASYSLTLRRVMDTAKQYTKSGNLNEFSMVLLNNTLSLPLGILLIFIFNEWIFGSGNQLHFYVVSSSNRSYHIQVEGLIYGFSCLAVYWEVFALVSSLVGSLNKIPLSVAGILLFKVPTSLENSASIFFGLLAGVFFARAKMRERSQS
;
A
#
# COMPACT_ATOMS: atom_id res chain seq x y z
N MET A 1 7.34 79.88 -23.13
CA MET A 1 8.36 78.98 -22.52
C MET A 1 7.61 77.74 -22.01
N LYS A 2 7.92 76.54 -22.54
CA LYS A 2 7.27 75.27 -22.13
C LYS A 2 7.57 74.95 -20.65
N PRO A 3 6.69 74.18 -19.96
CA PRO A 3 7.10 72.83 -19.52
C PRO A 3 5.97 71.77 -19.62
N PHE A 4 6.25 70.59 -20.19
CA PHE A 4 6.42 69.28 -19.53
C PHE A 4 5.13 68.65 -18.97
N GLU A 5 4.59 67.66 -19.70
CA GLU A 5 3.71 66.63 -19.14
C GLU A 5 4.34 65.24 -19.32
N ASN A 6 4.20 64.46 -18.26
CA ASN A 6 5.00 63.31 -17.87
C ASN A 6 4.48 62.03 -18.56
N ASN A 7 5.38 61.34 -19.27
CA ASN A 7 5.14 60.04 -19.89
C ASN A 7 5.57 58.95 -18.88
N GLY A 8 4.65 58.34 -18.13
CA GLY A 8 5.09 57.54 -16.97
C GLY A 8 4.14 56.52 -16.35
N THR A 9 3.15 55.95 -17.04
CA THR A 9 2.19 55.03 -16.37
C THR A 9 1.78 53.76 -17.11
N ASP A 10 2.52 53.27 -18.12
CA ASP A 10 2.09 52.04 -18.83
C ASP A 10 3.11 50.88 -18.90
N LEU A 11 4.29 51.00 -18.27
CA LEU A 11 5.33 49.94 -18.30
C LEU A 11 5.41 49.06 -17.04
N GLU A 12 4.90 49.50 -15.89
CA GLU A 12 4.95 48.70 -14.65
C GLU A 12 3.87 47.60 -14.59
N SER A 13 2.69 47.82 -15.17
CA SER A 13 1.56 46.89 -15.10
C SER A 13 1.79 45.56 -15.85
N GLY A 14 2.52 45.58 -16.97
CA GLY A 14 2.85 44.37 -17.74
C GLY A 14 3.88 43.47 -17.03
N THR A 15 4.83 44.09 -16.34
CA THR A 15 5.99 43.40 -15.75
C THR A 15 5.63 42.65 -14.47
N GLU A 16 4.71 43.19 -13.65
CA GLU A 16 4.17 42.47 -12.48
C GLU A 16 3.32 41.27 -12.90
N LYS A 17 2.47 41.41 -13.91
CA LYS A 17 1.57 40.35 -14.38
C LYS A 17 2.32 39.15 -14.97
N ASP A 18 3.45 39.40 -15.64
CA ASP A 18 4.32 38.34 -16.16
C ASP A 18 5.24 37.73 -15.09
N ARG A 19 5.68 38.51 -14.09
CA ARG A 19 6.35 37.96 -12.90
C ARG A 19 5.43 37.04 -12.10
N ASP A 20 4.16 37.40 -11.95
CA ASP A 20 3.18 36.61 -11.20
C ASP A 20 2.78 35.32 -11.94
N LYS A 21 2.66 35.36 -13.27
CA LYS A 21 2.50 34.17 -14.13
C LYS A 21 3.73 33.26 -14.09
N SER A 22 4.94 33.83 -14.16
CA SER A 22 6.20 33.08 -14.07
C SER A 22 6.38 32.45 -12.69
N ALA A 23 6.03 33.16 -11.61
CA ALA A 23 6.04 32.64 -10.25
C ALA A 23 4.99 31.53 -10.03
N ARG A 24 3.79 31.66 -10.59
CA ARG A 24 2.76 30.59 -10.60
C ARG A 24 3.20 29.36 -11.40
N SER A 25 3.80 29.57 -12.57
CA SER A 25 4.34 28.51 -13.42
C SER A 25 5.47 27.75 -12.72
N THR A 26 6.41 28.47 -12.09
CA THR A 26 7.54 27.90 -11.35
C THR A 26 7.09 27.18 -10.07
N LYS A 27 6.09 27.72 -9.35
CA LYS A 27 5.46 27.03 -8.21
C LYS A 27 4.72 25.76 -8.65
N GLY A 28 4.01 25.80 -9.78
CA GLY A 28 3.34 24.64 -10.37
C GLY A 28 4.33 23.54 -10.79
N ALA A 29 5.42 23.91 -11.46
CA ALA A 29 6.47 22.97 -11.84
C ALA A 29 7.20 22.36 -10.63
N LYS A 30 7.47 23.14 -9.58
CA LYS A 30 8.03 22.62 -8.32
C LYS A 30 7.08 21.65 -7.61
N LEU A 31 5.78 21.97 -7.53
CA LEU A 31 4.79 21.07 -6.93
C LEU A 31 4.66 19.76 -7.71
N GLN A 32 4.64 19.84 -9.05
CA GLN A 32 4.54 18.69 -9.92
C GLN A 32 5.78 17.77 -9.80
N ASN A 33 6.97 18.35 -9.73
CA ASN A 33 8.22 17.59 -9.52
C ASN A 33 8.27 16.92 -8.14
N GLN A 34 7.79 17.59 -7.08
CA GLN A 34 7.71 16.99 -5.76
C GLN A 34 6.71 15.82 -5.73
N ALA A 35 5.51 15.99 -6.27
CA ALA A 35 4.51 14.92 -6.34
C ALA A 35 5.00 13.72 -7.17
N LEU A 36 5.72 13.96 -8.27
CA LEU A 36 6.32 12.91 -9.08
C LEU A 36 7.41 12.16 -8.32
N LEU A 37 8.31 12.87 -7.65
CA LEU A 37 9.39 12.28 -6.86
C LEU A 37 8.83 11.42 -5.72
N SER A 38 7.82 11.92 -5.01
CA SER A 38 7.08 11.20 -3.97
C SER A 38 6.40 9.95 -4.51
N GLY A 39 5.74 10.05 -5.66
CA GLY A 39 5.09 8.92 -6.33
C GLY A 39 6.08 7.84 -6.76
N LEU A 40 7.24 8.23 -7.31
CA LEU A 40 8.31 7.30 -7.69
C LEU A 40 8.93 6.62 -6.47
N ALA A 41 9.22 7.38 -5.41
CA ALA A 41 9.74 6.84 -4.15
C ALA A 41 8.77 5.82 -3.53
N TYR A 42 7.46 6.12 -3.53
CA TYR A 42 6.42 5.19 -3.12
C TYR A 42 6.43 3.92 -3.98
N CYS A 43 6.45 4.05 -5.31
CA CYS A 43 6.43 2.90 -6.20
C CYS A 43 7.63 1.98 -5.97
N ILE A 44 8.85 2.54 -5.89
CA ILE A 44 10.07 1.78 -5.63
C ILE A 44 9.98 1.07 -4.28
N SER A 45 9.58 1.81 -3.23
CA SER A 45 9.49 1.25 -1.88
C SER A 45 8.46 0.13 -1.75
N SER A 46 7.26 0.34 -2.28
CA SER A 46 6.18 -0.64 -2.26
C SER A 46 6.50 -1.86 -3.14
N CYS A 47 7.11 -1.66 -4.31
CA CYS A 47 7.57 -2.76 -5.16
C CYS A 47 8.64 -3.60 -4.45
N SER A 48 9.66 -2.95 -3.88
CA SER A 48 10.72 -3.62 -3.13
C SER A 48 10.15 -4.45 -1.99
N MET A 49 9.23 -3.90 -1.19
CA MET A 49 8.61 -4.61 -0.07
C MET A 49 7.94 -5.92 -0.52
N ILE A 50 7.13 -5.88 -1.57
CA ILE A 50 6.39 -7.07 -2.06
C ILE A 50 7.35 -8.10 -2.68
N LEU A 51 8.32 -7.65 -3.48
CA LEU A 51 9.29 -8.53 -4.13
C LEU A 51 10.21 -9.21 -3.11
N ILE A 52 10.65 -8.47 -2.10
CA ILE A 52 11.44 -8.99 -0.98
C ILE A 52 10.62 -10.02 -0.19
N ASN A 53 9.36 -9.73 0.17
CA ASN A 53 8.50 -10.69 0.85
C ASN A 53 8.34 -11.97 0.02
N LYS A 54 8.14 -11.84 -1.30
CA LYS A 54 8.07 -13.00 -2.21
C LYS A 54 9.37 -13.79 -2.19
N PHE A 55 10.51 -13.12 -2.25
CA PHE A 55 11.82 -13.76 -2.26
C PHE A 55 12.07 -14.53 -0.95
N VAL A 56 11.73 -13.94 0.20
CA VAL A 56 11.88 -14.60 1.51
C VAL A 56 10.95 -15.81 1.63
N LEU A 57 9.67 -15.65 1.29
CA LEU A 57 8.64 -16.68 1.49
C LEU A 57 8.76 -17.86 0.52
N SER A 58 9.10 -17.59 -0.74
CA SER A 58 9.16 -18.62 -1.80
C SER A 58 10.58 -19.05 -2.15
N GLY A 59 11.58 -18.18 -2.01
CA GLY A 59 12.97 -18.48 -2.39
C GLY A 59 13.73 -19.30 -1.35
N TYR A 60 13.58 -18.97 -0.06
CA TYR A 60 14.16 -19.73 1.06
C TYR A 60 13.21 -20.79 1.62
N ASP A 61 12.02 -20.92 1.03
CA ASP A 61 10.89 -21.71 1.54
C ASP A 61 10.59 -21.46 3.03
N PHE A 62 10.72 -20.19 3.43
CA PHE A 62 10.50 -19.77 4.80
C PHE A 62 9.05 -20.05 5.20
N ASN A 63 8.87 -20.92 6.18
CA ASN A 63 7.55 -21.40 6.64
C ASN A 63 7.01 -20.62 7.84
N ALA A 64 7.62 -19.48 8.20
CA ALA A 64 7.21 -18.65 9.33
C ALA A 64 6.70 -17.25 8.90
N GLY A 65 5.69 -17.23 8.01
CA GLY A 65 5.15 -16.00 7.45
C GLY A 65 4.48 -15.08 8.47
N ILE A 66 3.85 -15.65 9.52
CA ILE A 66 3.23 -14.88 10.60
C ILE A 66 4.31 -14.25 11.48
N SER A 67 5.43 -14.95 11.70
CA SER A 67 6.59 -14.44 12.42
C SER A 67 7.26 -13.27 11.68
N LEU A 68 7.39 -13.37 10.34
CA LEU A 68 7.85 -12.26 9.50
C LEU A 68 6.93 -11.04 9.62
N MET A 69 5.62 -11.24 9.56
CA MET A 69 4.64 -10.17 9.75
C MET A 69 4.76 -9.52 11.13
N LEU A 70 4.86 -10.32 12.20
CA LEU A 70 5.00 -9.80 13.57
C LEU A 70 6.24 -8.91 13.68
N TYR A 71 7.35 -9.36 13.10
CA TYR A 71 8.60 -8.64 13.14
C TYR A 71 8.56 -7.34 12.30
N GLN A 72 7.92 -7.35 11.13
CA GLN A 72 7.67 -6.14 10.33
C GLN A 72 6.83 -5.11 11.11
N ASN A 73 5.77 -5.57 11.78
CA ASN A 73 4.93 -4.71 12.60
C ASN A 73 5.71 -4.15 13.80
N LEU A 74 6.58 -4.95 14.43
CA LEU A 74 7.41 -4.50 15.55
C LEU A 74 8.38 -3.40 15.13
N ILE A 75 9.06 -3.57 13.98
CA ILE A 75 9.94 -2.54 13.42
C ILE A 75 9.15 -1.26 13.13
N SER A 76 7.96 -1.38 12.53
CA SER A 76 7.11 -0.21 12.27
C SER A 76 6.77 0.55 13.56
N VAL A 77 6.48 -0.15 14.67
CA VAL A 77 6.21 0.49 15.97
C VAL A 77 7.45 1.19 16.50
N ILE A 78 8.62 0.54 16.49
CA ILE A 78 9.88 1.11 16.97
C ILE A 78 10.18 2.42 16.24
N ILE A 79 10.06 2.41 14.91
CA ILE A 79 10.43 3.56 14.08
C ILE A 79 9.48 4.73 14.29
N VAL A 80 8.17 4.50 14.25
CA VAL A 80 7.18 5.56 14.50
C VAL A 80 7.33 6.11 15.91
N THR A 81 7.63 5.26 16.90
CA THR A 81 7.85 5.69 18.29
C THR A 81 9.13 6.54 18.42
N VAL A 82 10.24 6.13 17.79
CA VAL A 82 11.51 6.90 17.80
C VAL A 82 11.32 8.25 17.10
N LEU A 83 10.68 8.29 15.92
CA LEU A 83 10.41 9.54 15.21
C LEU A 83 9.49 10.47 16.03
N SER A 84 8.51 9.89 16.73
CA SER A 84 7.64 10.65 17.63
C SER A 84 8.38 11.18 18.85
N PHE A 85 9.31 10.39 19.41
CA PHE A 85 10.14 10.80 20.55
C PHE A 85 11.13 11.91 20.17
N LEU A 86 11.68 11.87 18.95
CA LEU A 86 12.53 12.93 18.38
C LEU A 86 11.76 14.20 18.01
N GLY A 87 10.43 14.21 18.14
CA GLY A 87 9.58 15.35 17.79
C GLY A 87 9.46 15.59 16.28
N VAL A 88 9.87 14.65 15.44
CA VAL A 88 9.78 14.75 13.96
C VAL A 88 8.34 14.58 13.50
N ILE A 89 7.58 13.72 14.17
CA ILE A 89 6.17 13.45 13.88
C ILE A 89 5.35 13.55 15.17
N SER A 90 4.10 13.97 15.05
CA SER A 90 3.14 13.91 16.16
C SER A 90 2.34 12.62 16.07
N THR A 91 2.10 11.96 17.20
CA THR A 91 1.23 10.78 17.28
C THR A 91 0.22 10.93 18.41
N GLU A 92 -0.97 10.36 18.24
CA GLU A 92 -2.00 10.35 19.26
C GLU A 92 -1.68 9.32 20.35
N PRO A 93 -1.86 9.67 21.63
CA PRO A 93 -1.63 8.73 22.72
C PRO A 93 -2.64 7.58 22.65
N LEU A 94 -2.15 6.37 22.89
CA LEU A 94 -2.96 5.15 22.95
C LEU A 94 -3.85 5.17 24.20
N THR A 95 -5.11 5.56 24.04
CA THR A 95 -6.12 5.47 25.11
C THR A 95 -6.87 4.14 25.04
N TRP A 96 -7.28 3.61 26.19
CA TRP A 96 -8.04 2.34 26.24
C TRP A 96 -9.37 2.40 25.46
N ARG A 97 -10.01 3.58 25.42
CA ARG A 97 -11.23 3.80 24.63
C ARG A 97 -10.94 3.71 23.14
N LEU A 98 -9.88 4.37 22.68
CA LEU A 98 -9.45 4.31 21.28
C LEU A 98 -9.07 2.88 20.89
N ILE A 99 -8.34 2.15 21.74
CA ILE A 99 -7.98 0.75 21.52
C ILE A 99 -9.23 -0.11 21.31
N LYS A 100 -10.24 0.00 22.18
CA LYS A 100 -11.49 -0.79 22.05
C LYS A 100 -12.24 -0.51 20.76
N VAL A 101 -12.31 0.76 20.36
CA VAL A 101 -12.97 1.17 19.11
C VAL A 101 -12.19 0.69 17.89
N TRP A 102 -10.86 0.67 17.97
CA TRP A 102 -9.98 0.28 16.86
C TRP A 102 -9.75 -1.23 16.75
N LEU A 103 -9.97 -1.99 17.82
CA LEU A 103 -9.69 -3.42 17.88
C LEU A 103 -10.39 -4.24 16.76
N PRO A 104 -11.67 -4.02 16.42
CA PRO A 104 -12.31 -4.76 15.32
C PRO A 104 -11.65 -4.52 13.96
N VAL A 105 -11.26 -3.27 13.68
CA VAL A 105 -10.51 -2.92 12.46
C VAL A 105 -9.17 -3.65 12.44
N ASN A 106 -8.52 -3.71 13.59
CA ASN A 106 -7.22 -4.33 13.71
C ASN A 106 -7.23 -5.86 13.55
N VAL A 107 -8.27 -6.54 14.03
CA VAL A 107 -8.43 -7.99 13.79
C VAL A 107 -8.52 -8.29 12.28
N ILE A 108 -9.28 -7.48 11.54
CA ILE A 108 -9.38 -7.62 10.08
C ILE A 108 -8.03 -7.30 9.42
N PHE A 109 -7.32 -6.27 9.90
CA PHE A 109 -5.99 -5.89 9.43
C PHE A 109 -4.98 -7.05 9.57
N VAL A 110 -4.90 -7.69 10.74
CA VAL A 110 -4.02 -8.85 10.95
C VAL A 110 -4.39 -10.00 10.02
N GLY A 111 -5.69 -10.33 9.91
CA GLY A 111 -6.15 -11.36 8.98
C GLY A 111 -5.76 -11.05 7.53
N MET A 112 -5.87 -9.79 7.11
CA MET A 112 -5.44 -9.32 5.79
C MET A 112 -3.93 -9.53 5.60
N LEU A 113 -3.09 -9.18 6.57
CA LEU A 113 -1.65 -9.38 6.47
C LEU A 113 -1.27 -10.86 6.35
N VAL A 114 -1.82 -11.71 7.21
CA VAL A 114 -1.55 -13.15 7.24
C VAL A 114 -1.95 -13.82 5.93
N THR A 115 -3.17 -13.57 5.46
CA THR A 115 -3.67 -14.12 4.18
C THR A 115 -2.86 -13.60 2.99
N SER A 116 -2.33 -12.37 3.06
CA SER A 116 -1.42 -11.84 2.04
C SER A 116 -0.09 -12.59 2.02
N MET A 117 0.48 -12.94 3.18
CA MET A 117 1.74 -13.70 3.25
C MET A 117 1.55 -15.10 2.64
N PHE A 118 0.47 -15.80 3.01
CA PHE A 118 0.18 -17.13 2.44
C PHE A 118 -0.08 -17.08 0.94
N SER A 119 -0.88 -16.12 0.46
CA SER A 119 -1.10 -15.94 -0.98
C SER A 119 0.21 -15.71 -1.73
N LEU A 120 1.03 -14.77 -1.25
CA LEU A 120 2.30 -14.40 -1.88
C LEU A 120 3.30 -15.55 -1.89
N LYS A 121 3.26 -16.44 -0.88
CA LYS A 121 4.10 -17.65 -0.84
C LYS A 121 3.82 -18.56 -2.04
N TYR A 122 2.54 -18.80 -2.38
CA TYR A 122 2.16 -19.79 -3.39
C TYR A 122 1.97 -19.22 -4.80
N ILE A 123 1.51 -17.97 -4.94
CA ILE A 123 1.19 -17.39 -6.25
C ILE A 123 2.33 -16.46 -6.69
N ASN A 124 2.57 -16.37 -8.00
CA ASN A 124 3.48 -15.38 -8.56
C ASN A 124 2.96 -13.93 -8.33
N VAL A 125 3.89 -12.97 -8.25
CA VAL A 125 3.58 -11.58 -7.87
C VAL A 125 2.61 -10.91 -8.85
N ALA A 126 2.73 -11.20 -10.14
CA ALA A 126 1.86 -10.62 -11.16
C ALA A 126 0.41 -11.07 -11.00
N MET A 127 0.18 -12.37 -10.78
CA MET A 127 -1.17 -12.89 -10.55
C MET A 127 -1.76 -12.40 -9.23
N VAL A 128 -0.99 -12.33 -8.13
CA VAL A 128 -1.43 -11.67 -6.89
C VAL A 128 -1.91 -10.24 -7.16
N THR A 129 -1.19 -9.52 -8.02
CA THR A 129 -1.50 -8.13 -8.35
C THR A 129 -2.78 -7.98 -9.16
N VAL A 130 -3.01 -8.87 -10.14
CA VAL A 130 -4.25 -8.93 -10.92
C VAL A 130 -5.43 -9.32 -10.03
N LEU A 131 -5.29 -10.37 -9.22
CA LEU A 131 -6.35 -10.83 -8.32
C LEU A 131 -6.71 -9.78 -7.26
N LYS A 132 -5.75 -8.98 -6.79
CA LYS A 132 -6.01 -7.82 -5.90
C LYS A 132 -6.90 -6.76 -6.54
N ASN A 133 -7.10 -6.74 -7.86
CA ASN A 133 -8.11 -5.87 -8.46
C ASN A 133 -9.54 -6.31 -8.14
N VAL A 134 -9.78 -7.59 -7.81
CA VAL A 134 -11.09 -8.09 -7.37
C VAL A 134 -11.52 -7.42 -6.05
N THR A 135 -10.57 -7.02 -5.20
CA THR A 135 -10.84 -6.20 -4.01
C THR A 135 -11.63 -4.93 -4.34
N ASN A 136 -11.37 -4.31 -5.49
CA ASN A 136 -12.10 -3.11 -5.92
C ASN A 136 -13.58 -3.41 -6.17
N VAL A 137 -13.88 -4.59 -6.73
CA VAL A 137 -15.24 -5.08 -6.99
C VAL A 137 -15.97 -5.25 -5.66
N ILE A 138 -15.36 -5.99 -4.73
CA ILE A 138 -15.92 -6.26 -3.40
C ILE A 138 -16.14 -4.94 -2.64
N THR A 139 -15.19 -4.01 -2.75
CA THR A 139 -15.28 -2.68 -2.11
C THR A 139 -16.41 -1.86 -2.70
N ALA A 140 -16.60 -1.83 -4.03
CA ALA A 140 -17.70 -1.12 -4.66
C ALA A 140 -19.07 -1.67 -4.25
N LEU A 141 -19.21 -3.00 -4.23
CA LEU A 141 -20.42 -3.67 -3.74
C LEU A 141 -20.68 -3.36 -2.26
N GLY A 142 -19.64 -3.37 -1.42
CA GLY A 142 -19.74 -2.99 -0.02
C GLY A 142 -20.05 -1.50 0.19
N GLU A 143 -19.54 -0.61 -0.68
CA GLU A 143 -19.88 0.82 -0.68
C GLU A 143 -21.38 1.02 -0.96
N MET A 144 -21.94 0.27 -1.91
CA MET A 144 -23.37 0.28 -2.21
C MET A 144 -24.21 -0.24 -1.04
N TYR A 145 -23.84 -1.41 -0.50
CA TYR A 145 -24.65 -2.07 0.55
C TYR A 145 -24.59 -1.34 1.90
N LEU A 146 -23.41 -0.90 2.34
CA LEU A 146 -23.20 -0.32 3.67
C LEU A 146 -23.43 1.19 3.73
N PHE A 147 -23.15 1.90 2.64
CA PHE A 147 -23.19 3.37 2.60
C PHE A 147 -24.19 3.92 1.58
N ASN A 148 -25.01 3.06 0.96
CA ASN A 148 -26.02 3.41 -0.05
C ASN A 148 -25.46 4.28 -1.19
N LYS A 149 -24.17 4.09 -1.52
CA LYS A 149 -23.48 4.86 -2.55
C LYS A 149 -23.80 4.28 -3.93
N HIS A 150 -24.03 5.14 -4.92
CA HIS A 150 -24.19 4.75 -6.31
C HIS A 150 -22.90 4.99 -7.10
N HIS A 151 -22.64 4.13 -8.09
CA HIS A 151 -21.44 4.20 -8.92
C HIS A 151 -21.77 4.42 -10.40
N ASP A 152 -20.97 5.22 -11.08
CA ASP A 152 -21.13 5.49 -12.52
C ASP A 152 -20.89 4.22 -13.37
N GLY A 153 -21.51 4.15 -14.55
CA GLY A 153 -21.37 3.04 -15.50
C GLY A 153 -19.92 2.80 -15.95
N ARG A 154 -19.08 3.85 -15.93
CA ARG A 154 -17.63 3.73 -16.20
C ARG A 154 -16.92 2.92 -15.12
N VAL A 155 -17.30 3.08 -13.85
CA VAL A 155 -16.76 2.32 -12.73
C VAL A 155 -17.14 0.85 -12.89
N TRP A 156 -18.42 0.57 -13.19
CA TRP A 156 -18.91 -0.79 -13.44
C TRP A 156 -18.22 -1.47 -14.62
N THR A 157 -18.02 -0.74 -15.72
CA THR A 157 -17.27 -1.25 -16.88
C THR A 157 -15.86 -1.65 -16.46
N ALA A 158 -15.16 -0.81 -15.70
CA ALA A 158 -13.81 -1.12 -15.22
C ALA A 158 -13.77 -2.35 -14.31
N LEU A 159 -14.73 -2.46 -13.39
CA LEU A 159 -14.86 -3.61 -12.48
C LEU A 159 -15.12 -4.91 -13.25
N PHE A 160 -15.97 -4.88 -14.27
CA PHE A 160 -16.23 -6.04 -15.12
C PHE A 160 -14.97 -6.51 -15.86
N LEU A 161 -14.19 -5.57 -16.42
CA LEU A 161 -12.91 -5.90 -17.07
C LEU A 161 -11.89 -6.52 -16.11
N MET A 162 -11.84 -6.05 -14.85
CA MET A 162 -11.00 -6.65 -13.81
C MET A 162 -11.38 -8.11 -13.51
N ILE A 163 -12.68 -8.42 -13.47
CA ILE A 163 -13.16 -9.78 -13.23
C ILE A 163 -12.76 -10.70 -14.38
N ILE A 164 -12.99 -10.28 -15.64
CA ILE A 164 -12.61 -11.06 -16.82
C ILE A 164 -11.11 -11.37 -16.79
N SER A 165 -10.28 -10.35 -16.55
CA SER A 165 -8.82 -10.53 -16.45
C SER A 165 -8.40 -11.48 -15.34
N ALA A 166 -9.03 -11.39 -14.16
CA ALA A 166 -8.71 -12.26 -13.03
C ALA A 166 -9.04 -13.73 -13.34
N ILE A 167 -10.19 -13.98 -13.99
CA ILE A 167 -10.61 -15.33 -14.38
C ILE A 167 -9.72 -15.87 -15.50
N SER A 168 -9.52 -15.11 -16.58
CA SER A 168 -8.70 -15.55 -17.72
C SER A 168 -7.24 -15.73 -17.31
N GLY A 169 -6.70 -14.85 -16.47
CA GLY A 169 -5.36 -14.95 -15.92
C GLY A 169 -5.20 -16.19 -15.05
N GLY A 170 -6.17 -16.51 -14.19
CA GLY A 170 -6.14 -17.72 -13.36
C GLY A 170 -6.21 -19.02 -14.18
N ILE A 171 -7.05 -19.08 -15.22
CA ILE A 171 -7.16 -20.25 -16.11
C ILE A 171 -5.87 -20.50 -16.90
N THR A 172 -5.18 -19.43 -17.27
CA THR A 172 -3.97 -19.49 -18.12
C THR A 172 -2.67 -19.49 -17.31
N ASP A 173 -2.74 -19.46 -15.98
CA ASP A 173 -1.57 -19.46 -15.10
C ASP A 173 -0.90 -20.84 -15.08
N LEU A 174 0.29 -20.92 -15.69
CA LEU A 174 1.10 -22.14 -15.71
C LEU A 174 1.62 -22.54 -14.32
N THR A 175 1.62 -21.60 -13.38
CA THR A 175 2.04 -21.80 -11.98
C THR A 175 0.84 -21.84 -11.03
N PHE A 176 -0.34 -22.19 -11.53
CA PHE A 176 -1.57 -22.19 -10.75
C PHE A 176 -1.47 -23.06 -9.49
N HIS A 177 -1.81 -22.47 -8.34
CA HIS A 177 -1.82 -23.16 -7.05
C HIS A 177 -3.12 -22.88 -6.32
N ALA A 178 -4.04 -23.85 -6.30
CA ALA A 178 -5.41 -23.67 -5.79
C ALA A 178 -5.47 -23.08 -4.36
N VAL A 179 -4.62 -23.58 -3.46
CA VAL A 179 -4.52 -23.08 -2.07
C VAL A 179 -4.07 -21.61 -2.05
N GLY A 180 -3.15 -21.23 -2.93
CA GLY A 180 -2.67 -19.85 -3.05
C GLY A 180 -3.80 -18.93 -3.50
N TYR A 181 -4.51 -19.33 -4.55
CA TYR A 181 -5.67 -18.59 -5.07
C TYR A 181 -6.80 -18.47 -4.05
N ALA A 182 -7.07 -19.52 -3.27
CA ALA A 182 -8.02 -19.46 -2.16
C ALA A 182 -7.59 -18.42 -1.10
N TRP A 183 -6.33 -18.44 -0.68
CA TRP A 183 -5.78 -17.43 0.22
C TRP A 183 -5.89 -16.01 -0.35
N GLN A 184 -5.66 -15.84 -1.66
CA GLN A 184 -5.79 -14.53 -2.30
C GLN A 184 -7.24 -14.04 -2.34
N ILE A 185 -8.22 -14.92 -2.56
CA ILE A 185 -9.63 -14.54 -2.52
C ILE A 185 -10.02 -14.09 -1.11
N VAL A 186 -9.62 -14.85 -0.07
CA VAL A 186 -9.82 -14.46 1.33
C VAL A 186 -9.15 -13.12 1.62
N ASN A 187 -7.91 -12.92 1.13
CA ASN A 187 -7.21 -11.65 1.24
C ASN A 187 -8.00 -10.50 0.61
N CYS A 188 -8.56 -10.67 -0.59
CA CYS A 188 -9.37 -9.65 -1.25
C CYS A 188 -10.61 -9.26 -0.43
N PHE A 189 -11.31 -10.25 0.16
CA PHE A 189 -12.43 -9.99 1.07
C PHE A 189 -12.00 -9.23 2.33
N LEU A 190 -10.89 -9.62 2.95
CA LEU A 190 -10.39 -8.96 4.15
C LEU A 190 -9.86 -7.54 3.86
N THR A 191 -9.21 -7.32 2.72
CA THR A 191 -8.78 -5.96 2.31
C THR A 191 -9.96 -5.04 2.06
N ALA A 192 -11.02 -5.53 1.40
CA ALA A 192 -12.24 -4.75 1.21
C ALA A 192 -12.93 -4.47 2.54
N SER A 193 -13.07 -5.49 3.39
CA SER A 193 -13.67 -5.39 4.73
C SER A 193 -12.90 -4.42 5.62
N TYR A 194 -11.57 -4.46 5.60
CA TYR A 194 -10.71 -3.52 6.32
C TYR A 194 -10.98 -2.09 5.85
N SER A 195 -10.98 -1.84 4.55
CA SER A 195 -11.20 -0.50 3.98
C SER A 195 -12.57 0.08 4.36
N LEU A 196 -13.63 -0.75 4.29
CA LEU A 196 -15.00 -0.35 4.63
C LEU A 196 -15.18 -0.15 6.13
N THR A 197 -14.62 -1.05 6.96
CA THR A 197 -14.73 -0.97 8.42
C THR A 197 -13.91 0.20 8.95
N LEU A 198 -12.70 0.41 8.43
CA LEU A 198 -11.86 1.57 8.74
C LEU A 198 -12.65 2.86 8.48
N ARG A 199 -13.28 2.99 7.31
CA ARG A 199 -14.11 4.15 6.98
C ARG A 199 -15.24 4.37 8.00
N ARG A 200 -15.92 3.31 8.42
CA ARG A 200 -17.02 3.38 9.39
C ARG A 200 -16.56 3.72 10.81
N VAL A 201 -15.40 3.21 11.22
CA VAL A 201 -14.88 3.37 12.58
C VAL A 201 -14.13 4.69 12.75
N MET A 202 -13.64 5.29 11.65
CA MET A 202 -12.84 6.51 11.67
C MET A 202 -13.52 7.68 12.38
N ASP A 203 -14.81 7.91 12.13
CA ASP A 203 -15.54 9.03 12.74
C ASP A 203 -15.70 8.85 14.25
N THR A 204 -15.97 7.62 14.70
CA THR A 204 -16.02 7.28 16.12
C THR A 204 -14.64 7.36 16.77
N ALA A 205 -13.59 6.90 16.08
CA ALA A 205 -12.21 6.94 16.59
C ALA A 205 -11.74 8.38 16.84
N LYS A 206 -12.07 9.32 15.95
CA LYS A 206 -11.74 10.75 16.09
C LYS A 206 -12.29 11.34 17.39
N GLN A 207 -13.47 10.93 17.85
CA GLN A 207 -14.07 11.41 19.11
C GLN A 207 -13.26 11.02 20.36
N TYR A 208 -12.39 10.01 20.25
CA TYR A 208 -11.55 9.52 21.34
C TYR A 208 -10.08 9.93 21.20
N THR A 209 -9.75 10.77 20.22
CA THR A 209 -8.41 11.39 20.05
C THR A 209 -8.34 12.75 20.76
N LYS A 210 -7.15 13.16 21.19
CA LYS A 210 -6.97 14.47 21.85
C LYS A 210 -7.03 15.61 20.86
N SER A 211 -6.51 15.42 19.65
CA SER A 211 -6.53 16.44 18.60
C SER A 211 -7.87 16.52 17.84
N GLY A 212 -8.79 15.58 18.05
CA GLY A 212 -10.04 15.47 17.28
C GLY A 212 -9.85 14.95 15.85
N ASN A 213 -8.62 14.59 15.48
CA ASN A 213 -8.31 13.93 14.21
C ASN A 213 -7.32 12.77 14.46
N LEU A 214 -7.33 11.78 13.58
CA LEU A 214 -6.39 10.68 13.63
C LEU A 214 -5.46 10.79 12.42
N ASN A 215 -4.24 11.28 12.66
CA ASN A 215 -3.25 11.38 11.60
C ASN A 215 -2.77 9.99 11.17
N GLU A 216 -2.13 9.93 10.01
CA GLU A 216 -1.79 8.67 9.38
C GLU A 216 -0.68 7.92 10.13
N PHE A 217 0.28 8.63 10.73
CA PHE A 217 1.28 8.03 11.60
C PHE A 217 0.66 7.38 12.85
N SER A 218 -0.39 7.97 13.41
CA SER A 218 -1.14 7.39 14.54
C SER A 218 -1.91 6.15 14.11
N MET A 219 -2.50 6.15 12.90
CA MET A 219 -3.15 4.96 12.35
C MET A 219 -2.15 3.83 12.15
N VAL A 220 -0.96 4.13 11.62
CA VAL A 220 0.13 3.15 11.47
C VAL A 220 0.55 2.62 12.84
N LEU A 221 0.77 3.50 13.82
CA LEU A 221 1.16 3.10 15.17
C LEU A 221 0.09 2.20 15.82
N LEU A 222 -1.19 2.61 15.77
CA LEU A 222 -2.33 1.84 16.27
C LEU A 222 -2.40 0.46 15.61
N ASN A 223 -2.33 0.42 14.28
CA ASN A 223 -2.46 -0.81 13.53
C ASN A 223 -1.35 -1.79 13.88
N ASN A 224 -0.10 -1.34 13.84
CA ASN A 224 1.05 -2.21 14.09
C ASN A 224 1.15 -2.61 15.55
N THR A 225 0.88 -1.70 16.49
CA THR A 225 0.95 -1.98 17.94
C THR A 225 -0.10 -3.02 18.35
N LEU A 226 -1.35 -2.85 17.92
CA LEU A 226 -2.42 -3.79 18.24
C LEU A 226 -2.26 -5.14 17.51
N SER A 227 -1.55 -5.15 16.38
CA SER A 227 -1.21 -6.37 15.67
C SER A 227 -0.19 -7.23 16.41
N LEU A 228 0.64 -6.68 17.29
CA LEU A 228 1.65 -7.45 18.03
C LEU A 228 1.05 -8.54 18.92
N PRO A 229 0.14 -8.25 19.86
CA PRO A 229 -0.46 -9.30 20.70
C PRO A 229 -1.27 -10.31 19.87
N LEU A 230 -1.96 -9.86 18.81
CA LEU A 230 -2.71 -10.74 17.91
C LEU A 230 -1.76 -11.65 17.10
N GLY A 231 -0.65 -11.11 16.61
CA GLY A 231 0.37 -11.86 15.88
C GLY A 231 1.06 -12.91 16.75
N ILE A 232 1.39 -12.57 17.99
CA ILE A 232 1.93 -13.52 18.97
C ILE A 232 0.94 -14.68 19.20
N LEU A 233 -0.35 -14.37 19.41
CA LEU A 233 -1.39 -15.38 19.55
C LEU A 233 -1.46 -16.30 18.33
N LEU A 234 -1.38 -15.74 17.11
CA LEU A 234 -1.37 -16.53 15.88
C LEU A 234 -0.12 -17.40 15.72
N ILE A 235 1.07 -16.94 16.15
CA ILE A 235 2.30 -17.77 16.14
C ILE A 235 2.10 -19.03 17.00
N PHE A 236 1.44 -18.91 18.16
CA PHE A 236 1.12 -20.07 18.99
C PHE A 236 0.10 -21.00 18.32
N ILE A 237 -0.97 -20.44 17.73
CA ILE A 237 -2.02 -21.23 17.06
C ILE A 237 -1.49 -21.99 15.85
N PHE A 238 -0.69 -21.33 15.02
CA PHE A 238 -0.10 -21.91 13.80
C PHE A 238 1.21 -22.65 14.07
N ASN A 239 1.62 -22.76 15.34
CA ASN A 239 2.80 -23.50 15.78
C ASN A 239 4.10 -23.00 15.13
N GLU A 240 4.16 -21.72 14.73
CA GLU A 240 5.34 -21.14 14.07
C GLU A 240 6.53 -20.97 15.03
N TRP A 241 6.29 -21.02 16.35
CA TRP A 241 7.35 -20.96 17.38
C TRP A 241 8.34 -22.13 17.30
N ILE A 242 7.97 -23.27 16.71
CA ILE A 242 8.86 -24.43 16.55
C ILE A 242 9.95 -24.16 15.51
N PHE A 243 9.62 -23.44 14.43
CA PHE A 243 10.62 -22.94 13.47
C PHE A 243 11.59 -21.95 14.14
N GLY A 244 11.19 -21.40 15.30
CA GLY A 244 11.97 -20.63 16.27
C GLY A 244 13.16 -21.38 16.87
N SER A 245 12.97 -22.66 17.15
CA SER A 245 13.87 -23.46 17.98
C SER A 245 14.92 -24.28 17.21
N GLY A 246 14.75 -24.48 15.90
CA GLY A 246 15.67 -25.27 15.08
C GLY A 246 16.35 -24.43 14.02
N ASN A 247 17.59 -23.99 14.25
CA ASN A 247 18.58 -23.40 13.31
C ASN A 247 18.13 -22.38 12.22
N GLN A 248 16.86 -22.03 12.08
CA GLN A 248 16.30 -21.18 11.01
C GLN A 248 15.76 -19.85 11.53
N LEU A 249 15.45 -19.78 12.83
CA LEU A 249 15.21 -18.55 13.59
C LEU A 249 16.37 -18.26 14.56
N HIS A 250 17.60 -18.69 14.21
CA HIS A 250 18.73 -17.84 14.55
C HIS A 250 18.46 -16.51 13.84
N PHE A 251 17.96 -15.55 14.60
CA PHE A 251 18.17 -14.14 14.33
C PHE A 251 19.61 -14.04 13.78
N TYR A 252 19.80 -13.66 12.51
CA TYR A 252 21.09 -13.64 11.80
C TYR A 252 22.06 -12.58 12.37
N VAL A 253 21.97 -12.31 13.67
CA VAL A 253 22.97 -11.68 14.51
C VAL A 253 23.92 -12.79 14.95
N VAL A 254 25.06 -12.86 14.24
CA VAL A 254 26.31 -13.53 14.64
C VAL A 254 26.38 -15.05 14.40
N SER A 255 26.98 -15.43 13.25
CA SER A 255 28.28 -16.12 13.16
C SER A 255 28.33 -17.11 11.99
N SER A 256 28.83 -16.66 10.82
CA SER A 256 29.57 -17.47 9.85
C SER A 256 30.15 -16.56 8.75
N SER A 257 31.31 -16.93 8.25
CA SER A 257 32.37 -16.15 7.61
C SER A 257 32.10 -15.59 6.19
N ASN A 258 30.84 -15.46 5.75
CA ASN A 258 30.48 -14.85 4.45
C ASN A 258 29.69 -13.54 4.62
N ARG A 259 30.41 -12.56 5.18
CA ARG A 259 29.95 -11.38 5.92
C ARG A 259 29.28 -10.26 5.10
N SER A 260 29.31 -10.23 3.76
CA SER A 260 28.83 -9.05 3.02
C SER A 260 27.42 -9.15 2.42
N TYR A 261 26.92 -10.32 2.01
CA TYR A 261 25.68 -10.39 1.23
C TYR A 261 24.40 -10.54 2.08
N HIS A 262 24.48 -11.15 3.26
CA HIS A 262 23.29 -11.42 4.08
C HIS A 262 22.81 -10.22 4.92
N ILE A 263 23.74 -9.38 5.40
CA ILE A 263 23.43 -8.16 6.18
C ILE A 263 22.85 -7.06 5.27
N GLN A 264 23.19 -7.07 3.98
CA GLN A 264 22.70 -6.09 3.00
C GLN A 264 21.25 -6.36 2.57
N VAL A 265 20.82 -7.63 2.50
CA VAL A 265 19.43 -7.97 2.15
C VAL A 265 18.50 -7.61 3.30
N GLU A 266 18.85 -7.95 4.54
CA GLU A 266 18.04 -7.63 5.72
C GLU A 266 17.90 -6.12 5.96
N GLY A 267 18.97 -5.35 5.86
CA GLY A 267 18.92 -3.89 5.91
C GLY A 267 18.10 -3.24 4.78
N LEU A 268 17.96 -3.92 3.64
CA LEU A 268 17.12 -3.50 2.51
C LEU A 268 15.63 -3.82 2.74
N ILE A 269 15.32 -4.94 3.41
CA ILE A 269 13.97 -5.26 3.91
C ILE A 269 13.54 -4.24 4.95
N TYR A 270 14.45 -3.89 5.87
CA TYR A 270 14.19 -2.94 6.96
C TYR A 270 14.11 -1.50 6.47
N GLY A 271 15.04 -1.04 5.62
CA GLY A 271 15.07 0.34 5.12
C GLY A 271 13.91 0.71 4.18
N PHE A 272 13.44 -0.21 3.33
CA PHE A 272 12.34 0.08 2.40
C PHE A 272 10.95 -0.02 3.02
N SER A 273 10.78 -0.84 4.07
CA SER A 273 9.56 -0.83 4.90
C SER A 273 9.36 0.51 5.62
N CYS A 274 10.46 1.22 5.96
CA CYS A 274 10.43 2.54 6.60
C CYS A 274 9.93 3.67 5.67
N LEU A 275 10.29 3.61 4.39
CA LEU A 275 9.88 4.62 3.39
C LEU A 275 8.44 4.38 2.90
N ALA A 276 7.97 3.13 2.93
CA ALA A 276 6.59 2.79 2.59
C ALA A 276 5.63 3.45 3.57
N VAL A 277 5.91 3.38 4.88
CA VAL A 277 5.11 4.04 5.92
C VAL A 277 5.07 5.57 5.79
N TYR A 278 6.20 6.20 5.42
CA TYR A 278 6.26 7.66 5.24
C TYR A 278 5.49 8.14 4.01
N TRP A 279 5.45 7.34 2.93
CA TRP A 279 4.81 7.70 1.66
C TRP A 279 3.43 7.05 1.42
N GLU A 280 3.03 6.04 2.19
CA GLU A 280 1.67 5.45 2.19
C GLU A 280 0.62 6.46 2.66
N VAL A 281 1.03 7.39 3.53
CA VAL A 281 0.26 8.57 3.93
C VAL A 281 -0.05 9.48 2.73
N PHE A 282 0.91 9.61 1.80
CA PHE A 282 0.73 10.40 0.58
C PHE A 282 -0.07 9.64 -0.50
N ALA A 283 0.04 8.30 -0.56
CA ALA A 283 -0.70 7.45 -1.50
C ALA A 283 -2.22 7.47 -1.28
N LEU A 284 -2.68 7.80 -0.07
CA LEU A 284 -4.10 8.08 0.22
C LEU A 284 -4.67 9.25 -0.60
N VAL A 285 -3.81 10.15 -1.09
CA VAL A 285 -4.21 11.31 -1.93
C VAL A 285 -4.37 10.92 -3.41
N SER A 286 -3.77 9.82 -3.89
CA SER A 286 -3.89 9.42 -5.29
C SER A 286 -4.04 7.91 -5.48
N SER A 287 -5.28 7.43 -5.41
CA SER A 287 -5.68 6.06 -5.81
C SER A 287 -5.15 5.62 -7.20
N LEU A 288 -4.80 6.59 -8.05
CA LEU A 288 -4.14 6.37 -9.34
C LEU A 288 -2.70 5.86 -9.18
N VAL A 289 -1.91 6.44 -8.28
CA VAL A 289 -0.50 6.04 -8.06
C VAL A 289 -0.44 4.59 -7.59
N GLY A 290 -1.30 4.20 -6.65
CA GLY A 290 -1.38 2.81 -6.20
C GLY A 290 -1.76 1.82 -7.30
N SER A 291 -2.64 2.22 -8.23
CA SER A 291 -3.02 1.38 -9.37
C SER A 291 -1.93 1.31 -10.44
N LEU A 292 -1.18 2.40 -10.64
CA LEU A 292 -0.03 2.43 -11.55
C LEU A 292 1.14 1.59 -11.02
N ASN A 293 1.38 1.60 -9.70
CA ASN A 293 2.46 0.83 -9.06
C ASN A 293 2.36 -0.69 -9.32
N LYS A 294 1.15 -1.19 -9.58
CA LYS A 294 0.90 -2.59 -9.93
C LYS A 294 1.59 -3.04 -11.22
N ILE A 295 1.80 -2.12 -12.17
CA ILE A 295 2.42 -2.41 -13.46
C ILE A 295 3.91 -2.77 -13.30
N PRO A 296 4.79 -1.89 -12.80
CA PRO A 296 6.20 -2.22 -12.61
C PRO A 296 6.38 -3.39 -11.64
N LEU A 297 5.52 -3.51 -10.61
CA LEU A 297 5.53 -4.65 -9.69
C LEU A 297 5.32 -5.98 -10.42
N SER A 298 4.32 -6.07 -11.29
CA SER A 298 4.00 -7.30 -12.03
C SER A 298 5.11 -7.66 -13.01
N VAL A 299 5.64 -6.68 -13.74
CA VAL A 299 6.75 -6.87 -14.69
C VAL A 299 8.01 -7.33 -13.94
N ALA A 300 8.40 -6.62 -12.88
CA ALA A 300 9.54 -7.00 -12.06
C ALA A 300 9.35 -8.39 -11.44
N GLY A 301 8.15 -8.72 -10.98
CA GLY A 301 7.82 -10.04 -10.45
C GLY A 301 8.03 -11.17 -11.47
N ILE A 302 7.58 -10.98 -12.72
CA ILE A 302 7.77 -11.98 -13.78
C ILE A 302 9.25 -12.13 -14.12
N LEU A 303 9.98 -11.01 -14.28
CA LEU A 303 11.38 -11.01 -14.70
C LEU A 303 12.32 -11.53 -13.61
N LEU A 304 12.19 -11.05 -12.36
CA LEU A 304 13.09 -11.41 -11.26
C LEU A 304 12.93 -12.87 -10.84
N PHE A 305 11.68 -13.37 -10.81
CA PHE A 305 11.39 -14.76 -10.43
C PHE A 305 11.31 -15.72 -11.61
N LYS A 306 11.61 -15.25 -12.83
CA LYS A 306 11.61 -16.04 -14.08
C LYS A 306 10.35 -16.91 -14.23
N VAL A 307 9.19 -16.30 -14.00
CA VAL A 307 7.90 -17.02 -13.96
C VAL A 307 7.54 -17.47 -15.38
N PRO A 308 7.25 -18.76 -15.61
CA PRO A 308 6.80 -19.22 -16.92
C PRO A 308 5.43 -18.61 -17.22
N THR A 309 5.36 -17.76 -18.23
CA THR A 309 4.15 -17.01 -18.60
C THR A 309 3.81 -17.28 -20.06
N SER A 310 2.60 -17.78 -20.31
CA SER A 310 2.06 -17.92 -21.67
C SER A 310 1.68 -16.54 -22.22
N LEU A 311 1.50 -16.46 -23.55
CA LEU A 311 1.04 -15.22 -24.18
C LEU A 311 -0.36 -14.81 -23.67
N GLU A 312 -1.25 -15.79 -23.50
CA GLU A 312 -2.62 -15.59 -22.99
C GLU A 312 -2.63 -15.09 -21.54
N ASN A 313 -1.75 -15.64 -20.70
CA ASN A 313 -1.59 -15.20 -19.32
C ASN A 313 -1.02 -13.79 -19.25
N SER A 314 0.01 -13.50 -20.06
CA SER A 314 0.62 -12.17 -20.15
C SER A 314 -0.38 -11.12 -20.62
N ALA A 315 -1.21 -11.44 -21.62
CA ALA A 315 -2.27 -10.58 -22.11
C ALA A 315 -3.35 -10.34 -21.03
N SER A 316 -3.75 -11.39 -20.30
CA SER A 316 -4.70 -11.29 -19.19
C SER A 316 -4.18 -10.39 -18.07
N ILE A 317 -2.91 -10.54 -17.69
CA ILE A 317 -2.25 -9.70 -16.68
C ILE A 317 -2.23 -8.24 -17.14
N PHE A 318 -1.74 -7.99 -18.36
CA PHE A 318 -1.67 -6.64 -18.92
C PHE A 318 -3.04 -5.97 -18.96
N PHE A 319 -4.05 -6.68 -19.44
CA PHE A 319 -5.42 -6.20 -19.49
C PHE A 319 -5.98 -5.86 -18.10
N GLY A 320 -5.74 -6.71 -17.10
CA GLY A 320 -6.16 -6.48 -15.72
C GLY A 320 -5.52 -5.26 -15.09
N LEU A 321 -4.23 -5.05 -15.35
CA LEU A 321 -3.50 -3.88 -14.87
C LEU A 321 -4.06 -2.59 -15.48
N LEU A 322 -4.34 -2.59 -16.80
CA LEU A 322 -4.98 -1.46 -17.47
C LEU A 322 -6.40 -1.19 -16.95
N ALA A 323 -7.20 -2.23 -16.73
CA ALA A 323 -8.51 -2.11 -16.09
C ALA A 323 -8.39 -1.49 -14.69
N GLY A 324 -7.35 -1.86 -13.93
CA GLY A 324 -6.88 -1.21 -12.69
C GLY A 324 -6.77 0.30 -12.78
N VAL A 325 -5.98 0.77 -13.74
CA VAL A 325 -5.75 2.20 -13.97
C VAL A 325 -7.04 2.89 -14.43
N PHE A 326 -7.82 2.24 -15.31
CA PHE A 326 -9.09 2.77 -15.79
C PHE A 326 -10.10 2.95 -14.64
N PHE A 327 -10.21 1.98 -13.74
CA PHE A 327 -11.04 2.06 -12.53
C PHE A 327 -10.62 3.23 -11.63
N ALA A 328 -9.33 3.38 -11.33
CA ALA A 328 -8.84 4.48 -10.51
C ALA A 328 -9.19 5.85 -11.12
N ARG A 329 -9.01 5.97 -12.45
CA ARG A 329 -9.37 7.19 -13.19
C ARG A 329 -10.87 7.45 -13.19
N ALA A 330 -11.70 6.42 -13.35
CA ALA A 330 -13.16 6.53 -13.28
C ALA A 330 -13.61 6.98 -11.89
N LYS A 331 -13.07 6.39 -10.82
CA LYS A 331 -13.41 6.73 -9.43
C LYS A 331 -12.98 8.15 -9.06
N MET A 332 -11.85 8.64 -9.57
CA MET A 332 -11.45 10.05 -9.39
C MET A 332 -12.40 11.01 -10.10
N ARG A 333 -12.85 10.69 -11.31
CA ARG A 333 -13.83 11.52 -12.04
C ARG A 333 -15.18 11.55 -11.33
N GLU A 334 -15.65 10.40 -10.85
CA GLU A 334 -16.88 10.30 -10.05
C GLU A 334 -16.82 11.23 -8.83
N ARG A 335 -15.70 11.21 -8.08
CA ARG A 335 -15.49 12.11 -6.92
C ARG A 335 -15.43 13.59 -7.28
N SER A 336 -14.97 13.95 -8.48
CA SER A 336 -14.93 15.34 -8.92
C SER A 336 -16.29 15.89 -9.36
N GLN A 337 -17.27 15.00 -9.58
CA GLN A 337 -18.62 15.34 -10.05
C GLN A 337 -19.67 15.32 -8.93
N SER A 338 -19.34 14.74 -7.77
CA SER A 338 -20.18 14.67 -6.56
C SER A 338 -19.92 15.85 -5.62
#